data_AF-A0A7G2SG87-F1
#
_entry.id   AF-A0A7G2SG87-F1
#
_cell.length_a   1.000
_cell.length_b   1.000
_cell.length_c   1.000
_cell.angle_alpha   90.00
_cell.angle_beta   90.00
_cell.angle_gamma   90.00
#
_symmetry.space_group_name_H-M   'P 1'
#
loop_
_entity.id
_entity.type
_entity.pdbx_description
1 polymer ?
#
loop_
_entity_poly.entity_id
_entity_poly.type
_entity_poly.pdbx_seq_one_letter_code
_entity_poly.pdbx_strand_id
1 'polypeptide(L)'
;MNTSVKNFRSFAKSADLQIEENLANTSIHRGMLKKLIPLVYPIRYLLLALIAVEILQVMSVFVRPWVVKYILDSGFQHIAEKMVLNQPVLSIAISILTLSWICRFALASVSKYLSGRAALKVINGLRRSLFQHIQSLNIGYFDRTKAGRIISRADRDVETLEPVLIQGPPELLSAILRCGLASVLLWHIYPPFFWCLFATLPILFGMTAIFKKSSQKHWGRVAEERSRFTAHLVETVNGAKIIQQLNYTQTNQSRYQELLKDFNNSIIYGSKRTSWFAPFTGLLSTLATAGFIVIGSYAYSDDMISIGQFAESIFYVFLFLAPLQELTDLFERYANGAACAQRIFLLLDTQSTILEQPNAAKLEQLNGHIRFQSVNFAYTQKPVLQNFNLEIEAGQIIAIVGPTGHGKSTVVQLLTRFYEPQQGGIFLDRYPIQ
;
A
#
# COMPACT_ATOMS: atom_id res chain seq x y z
N MET A 1 52.34 -12.63 -23.83
CA MET A 1 51.44 -11.91 -24.76
C MET A 1 50.02 -12.36 -24.41
N ASN A 2 49.30 -11.57 -23.60
CA ASN A 2 48.34 -10.54 -24.05
C ASN A 2 47.33 -11.11 -25.05
N THR A 3 46.01 -11.03 -24.92
CA THR A 3 45.07 -10.25 -24.10
C THR A 3 43.71 -10.81 -24.54
N SER A 4 42.74 -11.13 -23.67
CA SER A 4 41.59 -10.24 -23.45
C SER A 4 40.55 -10.98 -22.60
N VAL A 5 40.61 -10.75 -21.29
CA VAL A 5 39.42 -10.73 -20.44
C VAL A 5 38.71 -9.42 -20.74
N LYS A 6 37.42 -9.44 -21.10
CA LYS A 6 36.48 -8.37 -20.73
C LYS A 6 35.02 -8.76 -20.95
N ASN A 7 34.25 -8.47 -19.90
CA ASN A 7 32.79 -8.39 -19.80
C ASN A 7 32.06 -9.72 -19.60
N PHE A 8 31.70 -10.04 -18.36
CA PHE A 8 30.30 -10.07 -17.94
C PHE A 8 30.17 -10.23 -16.40
N ARG A 9 29.32 -9.40 -15.79
CA ARG A 9 28.70 -9.52 -14.45
C ARG A 9 29.49 -9.13 -13.18
N SER A 10 30.09 -7.94 -13.15
CA SER A 10 30.43 -7.28 -11.86
C SER A 10 29.31 -6.40 -11.29
N PHE A 11 28.17 -6.25 -11.98
CA PHE A 11 27.03 -5.46 -11.51
C PHE A 11 25.98 -6.25 -10.70
N ALA A 12 26.03 -7.58 -10.66
CA ALA A 12 24.92 -8.42 -10.16
C ALA A 12 24.56 -8.22 -8.68
N LYS A 13 25.50 -7.83 -7.81
CA LYS A 13 25.26 -7.80 -6.34
C LYS A 13 24.37 -6.63 -5.90
N SER A 14 24.50 -5.47 -6.54
CA SER A 14 23.56 -4.34 -6.39
C SER A 14 22.46 -4.40 -7.44
N ALA A 15 22.75 -4.93 -8.63
CA ALA A 15 21.76 -5.01 -9.70
C ALA A 15 20.64 -5.98 -9.35
N ASP A 16 20.85 -7.16 -8.77
CA ASP A 16 19.73 -8.07 -8.48
C ASP A 16 18.77 -7.46 -7.44
N LEU A 17 19.30 -6.79 -6.42
CA LEU A 17 18.51 -6.05 -5.41
C LEU A 17 17.86 -4.77 -5.96
N GLN A 18 18.54 -4.04 -6.84
CA GLN A 18 18.00 -2.87 -7.55
C GLN A 18 17.03 -3.26 -8.65
N ILE A 19 17.19 -4.43 -9.26
CA ILE A 19 16.29 -5.05 -10.24
C ILE A 19 15.05 -5.51 -9.50
N GLU A 20 15.18 -6.10 -8.30
CA GLU A 20 14.06 -6.40 -7.41
C GLU A 20 13.24 -5.14 -7.08
N GLU A 21 13.93 -4.04 -6.78
CA GLU A 21 13.35 -2.73 -6.43
C GLU A 21 12.77 -2.01 -7.66
N ASN A 22 13.40 -2.15 -8.83
CA ASN A 22 12.90 -1.65 -10.11
C ASN A 22 11.72 -2.48 -10.62
N LEU A 23 11.74 -3.81 -10.43
CA LEU A 23 10.63 -4.70 -10.71
C LEU A 23 9.45 -4.37 -9.79
N ALA A 24 9.71 -4.11 -8.50
CA ALA A 24 8.72 -3.61 -7.55
C ALA A 24 8.13 -2.23 -7.93
N ASN A 25 8.87 -1.44 -8.68
CA ASN A 25 8.42 -0.14 -9.21
C ASN A 25 7.82 -0.24 -10.63
N THR A 26 7.90 -1.40 -11.30
CA THR A 26 7.26 -1.61 -12.61
C THR A 26 5.77 -1.92 -12.48
N SER A 27 5.00 -1.53 -13.50
CA SER A 27 3.55 -1.61 -13.53
C SER A 27 2.99 -3.00 -13.19
N ILE A 28 1.96 -2.99 -12.36
CA ILE A 28 1.10 -4.10 -11.89
C ILE A 28 1.10 -5.30 -12.84
N HIS A 29 1.81 -6.37 -12.47
CA HIS A 29 1.58 -7.67 -13.11
C HIS A 29 0.17 -8.17 -12.75
N ARG A 30 -0.66 -8.48 -13.76
CA ARG A 30 -1.99 -9.13 -13.61
C ARG A 30 -1.96 -10.41 -12.74
N GLY A 31 -0.78 -11.02 -12.55
CA GLY A 31 -0.57 -12.14 -11.64
C GLY A 31 -0.68 -11.81 -10.14
N MET A 32 -0.43 -10.56 -9.72
CA MET A 32 -0.48 -10.19 -8.29
C MET A 32 -1.88 -10.26 -7.70
N LEU A 33 -2.90 -9.84 -8.46
CA LEU A 33 -4.30 -9.98 -8.04
C LEU A 33 -4.67 -11.45 -7.79
N LYS A 34 -4.15 -12.37 -8.60
CA LYS A 34 -4.35 -13.81 -8.38
C LYS A 34 -3.69 -14.30 -7.10
N LYS A 35 -2.53 -13.76 -6.71
CA LYS A 35 -1.85 -14.11 -5.45
C LYS A 35 -2.53 -13.54 -4.21
N LEU A 36 -3.33 -12.48 -4.35
CA LEU A 36 -4.12 -11.89 -3.25
C LEU A 36 -5.43 -12.66 -2.99
N ILE A 37 -6.00 -13.32 -3.99
CA ILE A 37 -7.26 -14.08 -3.85
C ILE A 37 -7.22 -15.14 -2.73
N PRO A 38 -6.16 -15.97 -2.59
CA PRO A 38 -6.05 -16.95 -1.50
C PRO A 38 -6.05 -16.32 -0.10
N LEU A 39 -5.53 -15.10 0.05
CA LEU A 39 -5.51 -14.38 1.33
C LEU A 39 -6.90 -13.87 1.72
N VAL A 40 -7.72 -13.56 0.71
CA VAL A 40 -9.06 -12.99 0.87
C VAL A 40 -10.14 -14.07 0.96
N TYR A 41 -9.91 -15.23 0.35
CA TYR A 41 -10.85 -16.35 0.37
C TYR A 41 -11.37 -16.75 1.78
N PRO A 42 -10.53 -16.82 2.84
CA PRO A 42 -10.96 -17.16 4.20
C PRO A 42 -11.91 -16.13 4.84
N ILE A 43 -12.01 -14.93 4.27
CA ILE A 43 -12.87 -13.84 4.74
C ILE A 43 -13.99 -13.50 3.75
N ARG A 44 -14.25 -14.33 2.73
CA ARG A 44 -15.25 -14.05 1.69
C ARG A 44 -16.63 -13.67 2.22
N TYR A 45 -17.10 -14.31 3.29
CA TYR A 45 -18.39 -14.00 3.90
C TYR A 45 -18.38 -12.67 4.66
N LEU A 46 -17.25 -12.29 5.27
CA LEU A 46 -17.10 -10.97 5.91
C LEU A 46 -17.06 -9.86 4.85
N LEU A 47 -16.40 -10.09 3.72
CA LEU A 47 -16.42 -9.14 2.61
C LEU A 47 -17.81 -8.99 1.98
N LEU A 48 -18.54 -10.10 1.79
CA LEU A 48 -19.92 -10.03 1.33
C LEU A 48 -20.81 -9.25 2.31
N ALA A 49 -20.65 -9.46 3.62
CA ALA A 49 -21.35 -8.70 4.63
C ALA A 49 -20.97 -7.20 4.59
N LEU A 50 -19.69 -6.86 4.40
CA LEU A 50 -19.24 -5.48 4.25
C LEU A 50 -19.84 -4.82 3.00
N ILE A 51 -19.85 -5.51 1.87
CA ILE A 51 -20.48 -5.05 0.63
C ILE A 51 -21.98 -4.81 0.85
N ALA A 52 -22.68 -5.72 1.52
CA ALA A 52 -24.09 -5.57 1.82
C ALA A 52 -24.38 -4.37 2.73
N VAL A 53 -23.57 -4.18 3.79
CA VAL A 53 -23.68 -3.02 4.68
C VAL A 53 -23.38 -1.73 3.93
N GLU A 54 -22.39 -1.72 3.04
CA GLU A 54 -22.06 -0.54 2.23
C GLU A 54 -23.21 -0.16 1.29
N ILE A 55 -23.85 -1.12 0.64
CA ILE A 55 -25.04 -0.87 -0.19
C ILE A 55 -26.14 -0.21 0.65
N LEU A 56 -26.43 -0.74 1.85
CA LEU A 56 -27.43 -0.16 2.74
C LEU A 56 -27.06 1.25 3.20
N GLN A 57 -25.78 1.49 3.47
CA GLN A 57 -25.29 2.83 3.83
C GLN A 57 -25.49 3.82 2.68
N VAL A 58 -25.11 3.44 1.46
CA VAL A 58 -25.31 4.29 0.28
C VAL A 58 -26.78 4.60 0.10
N MET A 59 -27.67 3.59 0.17
CA MET A 59 -29.11 3.81 0.06
C MET A 59 -29.64 4.77 1.14
N SER A 60 -29.16 4.65 2.38
CA SER A 60 -29.53 5.58 3.47
C SER A 60 -29.10 7.02 3.20
N VAL A 61 -28.02 7.25 2.46
CA VAL A 61 -27.57 8.61 2.10
C VAL A 61 -28.57 9.33 1.19
N PHE A 62 -29.24 8.60 0.30
CA PHE A 62 -30.26 9.14 -0.63
C PHE A 62 -31.62 9.43 0.03
N VAL A 63 -31.87 8.91 1.24
CA VAL A 63 -33.11 9.22 1.99
C VAL A 63 -33.20 10.70 2.34
N ARG A 64 -32.07 11.34 2.70
CA ARG A 64 -32.06 12.73 3.16
C ARG A 64 -32.53 13.73 2.07
N PRO A 65 -31.99 13.71 0.84
CA PRO A 65 -32.50 14.56 -0.25
C PRO A 65 -33.98 14.37 -0.53
N TRP A 66 -34.45 13.11 -0.53
CA TRP A 66 -35.86 12.79 -0.73
C TRP A 66 -36.77 13.37 0.37
N VAL A 67 -36.35 13.29 1.63
CA VAL A 67 -37.10 13.91 2.74
C VAL A 67 -37.14 15.42 2.60
N VAL A 68 -36.05 16.06 2.16
CA VAL A 68 -36.04 17.51 1.90
C VAL A 68 -37.04 17.87 0.81
N LYS A 69 -37.11 17.11 -0.30
CA LYS A 69 -38.16 17.27 -1.31
C LYS A 69 -39.55 17.16 -0.69
N TYR A 70 -39.80 16.12 0.10
CA TYR A 70 -41.10 15.89 0.71
C TYR A 70 -41.54 17.04 1.63
N ILE A 71 -40.62 17.60 2.42
CA ILE A 71 -40.88 18.79 3.25
C ILE A 71 -41.22 20.00 2.37
N LEU A 72 -40.46 20.24 1.30
CA LEU A 72 -40.65 21.41 0.45
C LEU A 72 -41.94 21.33 -0.37
N ASP A 73 -42.28 20.16 -0.90
CA ASP A 73 -43.45 19.97 -1.76
C ASP A 73 -44.76 19.85 -0.95
N SER A 74 -44.73 19.27 0.25
CA SER A 74 -45.94 18.93 1.02
C SER A 74 -46.01 19.55 2.42
N GLY A 75 -44.93 20.17 2.89
CA GLY A 75 -44.83 20.77 4.23
C GLY A 75 -45.46 22.17 4.32
N PHE A 76 -45.63 22.86 3.20
CA PHE A 76 -46.22 24.20 3.15
C PHE A 76 -47.60 24.13 2.49
N GLN A 77 -48.66 24.40 3.24
CA GLN A 77 -50.01 24.51 2.72
C GLN A 77 -50.42 25.99 2.65
N HIS A 78 -51.01 26.39 1.53
CA HIS A 78 -51.61 27.71 1.39
C HIS A 78 -53.05 27.66 1.88
N ILE A 79 -53.30 28.15 3.10
CA ILE A 79 -54.66 28.27 3.66
C ILE A 79 -54.90 29.76 3.90
N ALA A 80 -55.87 30.33 3.18
CA ALA A 80 -56.31 31.73 3.33
C ALA A 80 -55.14 32.76 3.28
N GLU A 81 -54.35 32.73 2.20
CA GLU A 81 -53.20 33.64 1.94
C GLU A 81 -52.05 33.59 2.95
N LYS A 82 -52.12 32.73 3.98
CA LYS A 82 -51.01 32.44 4.90
C LYS A 82 -50.43 31.08 4.57
N MET A 83 -49.10 31.01 4.43
CA MET A 83 -48.39 29.74 4.44
C MET A 83 -48.48 29.14 5.84
N VAL A 84 -49.27 28.08 5.99
CA VAL A 84 -49.39 27.32 7.22
C VAL A 84 -48.54 26.08 7.10
N LEU A 85 -47.76 25.81 8.15
CA LEU A 85 -46.85 24.68 8.20
C LEU A 85 -47.63 23.42 8.56
N ASN A 86 -47.51 22.40 7.71
CA ASN A 86 -48.18 21.13 7.89
C ASN A 86 -47.45 20.29 8.96
N GLN A 87 -47.82 20.51 10.22
CA GLN A 87 -47.23 19.86 11.40
C GLN A 87 -47.05 18.33 11.29
N PRO A 88 -48.03 17.54 10.79
CA PRO A 88 -47.84 16.08 10.63
C PRO A 88 -46.81 15.72 9.55
N VAL A 89 -46.70 16.49 8.46
CA VAL A 89 -45.66 16.25 7.44
C VAL A 89 -44.27 16.53 8.01
N LEU A 90 -44.13 17.62 8.78
CA LEU A 90 -42.88 17.96 9.43
C LEU A 90 -42.47 16.92 10.48
N SER A 91 -43.41 16.43 11.29
CA SER A 91 -43.10 15.41 12.30
C SER A 91 -42.68 14.08 11.66
N ILE A 92 -43.37 13.62 10.61
CA ILE A 92 -42.98 12.43 9.84
C ILE A 92 -41.58 12.61 9.24
N ALA A 93 -41.29 13.76 8.65
CA ALA A 93 -39.99 14.04 8.05
C ALA A 93 -38.86 14.03 9.10
N ILE A 94 -39.08 14.63 10.28
CA ILE A 94 -38.14 14.59 11.41
C ILE A 94 -37.96 13.13 11.90
N SER A 95 -39.04 12.36 12.02
CA SER A 95 -38.97 10.94 12.38
C SER A 95 -38.16 10.12 11.38
N ILE A 96 -38.33 10.35 10.07
CA ILE A 96 -37.54 9.65 9.04
C ILE A 96 -36.07 10.07 9.10
N LEU A 97 -35.77 11.36 9.26
CA LEU A 97 -34.39 11.85 9.35
C LEU A 97 -33.67 11.32 10.60
N THR A 98 -34.35 11.32 11.74
CA THR A 98 -33.81 10.77 12.99
C THR A 98 -33.59 9.27 12.89
N LEU A 99 -34.56 8.51 12.36
CA LEU A 99 -34.42 7.08 12.12
C LEU A 99 -33.28 6.77 11.12
N SER A 100 -33.19 7.53 10.04
CA SER A 100 -32.10 7.40 9.06
C SER A 100 -30.74 7.69 9.69
N TRP A 101 -30.63 8.68 10.58
CA TRP A 101 -29.39 8.99 11.27
C TRP A 101 -28.97 7.86 12.23
N ILE A 102 -29.91 7.33 13.02
CA ILE A 102 -29.67 6.18 13.92
C ILE A 102 -29.27 4.95 13.11
N CYS A 103 -29.99 4.65 12.04
CA CYS A 103 -29.70 3.51 11.16
C CYS A 103 -28.30 3.65 10.54
N ARG A 104 -27.96 4.84 10.03
CA ARG A 104 -26.64 5.10 9.46
C ARG A 104 -25.53 4.98 10.50
N PHE A 105 -25.73 5.48 11.72
CA PHE A 105 -24.77 5.32 12.81
C PHE A 105 -24.55 3.84 13.15
N ALA A 106 -25.63 3.06 13.29
CA ALA A 106 -25.55 1.63 13.55
C ALA A 106 -24.83 0.88 12.41
N LEU A 107 -25.18 1.15 11.15
CA LEU A 107 -24.52 0.55 9.98
C LEU A 107 -23.03 0.93 9.92
N ALA A 108 -22.67 2.17 10.24
CA ALA A 108 -21.27 2.63 10.29
C ALA A 108 -20.46 1.90 11.37
N SER A 109 -21.04 1.73 12.55
CA SER A 109 -20.39 0.96 13.63
C SER A 109 -20.22 -0.51 13.24
N VAL A 110 -21.24 -1.14 12.64
CA VAL A 110 -21.16 -2.53 12.16
C VAL A 110 -20.12 -2.66 11.05
N SER A 111 -20.12 -1.77 10.06
CA SER A 111 -19.13 -1.75 8.97
C SER A 111 -17.70 -1.63 9.51
N LYS A 112 -17.46 -0.70 10.45
CA LYS A 112 -16.14 -0.50 11.06
C LYS A 112 -15.69 -1.73 11.85
N TYR A 113 -16.60 -2.36 12.59
CA TYR A 113 -16.30 -3.59 13.34
C TYR A 113 -15.98 -4.78 12.43
N LEU A 114 -16.80 -5.01 11.41
CA LEU A 114 -16.59 -6.07 10.42
C LEU A 114 -15.28 -5.86 9.65
N SER A 115 -14.99 -4.61 9.25
CA SER A 115 -13.75 -4.23 8.57
C SER A 115 -12.54 -4.52 9.46
N GLY A 116 -12.57 -4.11 10.72
CA GLY A 116 -11.48 -4.38 11.67
C GLY A 116 -11.26 -5.89 11.91
N ARG A 117 -12.34 -6.68 11.98
CA ARG A 117 -12.22 -8.14 12.10
C ARG A 117 -11.65 -8.78 10.83
N ALA A 118 -12.06 -8.33 9.65
CA ALA A 118 -11.49 -8.77 8.38
C ALA A 118 -9.98 -8.43 8.32
N ALA A 119 -9.60 -7.23 8.78
CA ALA A 119 -8.22 -6.76 8.86
C ALA A 119 -7.35 -7.63 9.72
N LEU A 120 -7.77 -7.85 10.97
CA LEU A 120 -7.03 -8.71 11.88
C LEU A 120 -6.84 -10.12 11.31
N LYS A 121 -7.84 -10.68 10.62
CA LYS A 121 -7.74 -12.03 10.08
C LYS A 121 -6.78 -12.12 8.89
N VAL A 122 -6.82 -11.17 7.95
CA VAL A 122 -5.94 -11.17 6.76
C VAL A 122 -4.50 -10.81 7.15
N ILE A 123 -4.31 -9.73 7.91
CA ILE A 123 -2.99 -9.21 8.30
C ILE A 123 -2.26 -10.23 9.15
N ASN A 124 -2.91 -10.80 10.17
CA ASN A 124 -2.26 -11.79 11.02
C ASN A 124 -2.00 -13.10 10.28
N GLY A 125 -2.86 -13.47 9.32
CA GLY A 125 -2.59 -14.60 8.42
C GLY A 125 -1.31 -14.38 7.61
N LEU A 126 -1.17 -13.18 7.02
CA LEU A 126 0.00 -12.81 6.23
C LEU A 126 1.28 -12.74 7.10
N ARG A 127 1.21 -12.13 8.29
CA ARG A 127 2.32 -12.09 9.25
C ARG A 127 2.78 -13.48 9.66
N ARG A 128 1.84 -14.40 9.95
CA ARG A 128 2.16 -15.80 10.28
C ARG A 128 2.86 -16.50 9.12
N SER A 129 2.33 -16.37 7.90
CA SER A 129 2.94 -16.97 6.71
C SER A 129 4.33 -16.42 6.43
N LEU A 130 4.52 -15.10 6.54
CA LEU A 130 5.81 -14.45 6.37
C LEU A 130 6.80 -14.90 7.43
N PHE A 131 6.38 -14.95 8.69
CA PHE A 131 7.23 -15.39 9.80
C PHE A 131 7.70 -16.83 9.61
N GLN A 132 6.79 -17.76 9.29
CA GLN A 132 7.12 -19.14 8.99
C GLN A 132 8.07 -19.26 7.80
N HIS A 133 7.81 -18.51 6.73
CA HIS A 133 8.65 -18.52 5.54
C HIS A 133 10.05 -17.96 5.81
N ILE A 134 10.16 -16.85 6.54
CA ILE A 134 11.46 -16.26 6.93
C ILE A 134 12.27 -17.28 7.72
N GLN A 135 11.66 -18.01 8.65
CA GLN A 135 12.35 -19.05 9.43
C GLN A 135 12.81 -20.24 8.59
N SER A 136 12.18 -20.52 7.44
CA SER A 136 12.57 -21.60 6.54
C SER A 136 13.65 -21.19 5.52
N LEU A 137 14.03 -19.91 5.46
CA LEU A 137 15.09 -19.45 4.57
C LEU A 137 16.46 -19.85 5.12
N ASN A 138 17.39 -20.19 4.24
CA ASN A 138 18.75 -20.55 4.64
C ASN A 138 19.59 -19.32 5.05
N ILE A 139 20.68 -19.53 5.79
CA ILE A 139 21.51 -18.41 6.30
C ILE A 139 22.05 -17.52 5.18
N GLY A 140 22.30 -18.08 3.99
CA GLY A 140 22.79 -17.35 2.83
C GLY A 140 21.86 -16.20 2.41
N TYR A 141 20.56 -16.32 2.68
CA TYR A 141 19.61 -15.23 2.48
C TYR A 141 19.85 -14.06 3.46
N PHE A 142 20.06 -14.37 4.74
CA PHE A 142 20.27 -13.39 5.82
C PHE A 142 21.62 -12.68 5.71
N ASP A 143 22.65 -13.36 5.20
CA ASP A 143 23.96 -12.75 4.93
C ASP A 143 23.91 -11.75 3.75
N ARG A 144 22.92 -11.90 2.85
CA ARG A 144 22.72 -11.02 1.68
C ARG A 144 21.70 -9.90 1.94
N THR A 145 20.81 -10.10 2.89
CA THR A 145 19.66 -9.21 3.14
C THR A 145 19.73 -8.59 4.53
N LYS A 146 19.76 -7.26 4.60
CA LYS A 146 19.76 -6.55 5.88
C LYS A 146 18.51 -6.88 6.69
N ALA A 147 18.67 -7.22 7.98
CA ALA A 147 17.56 -7.53 8.89
C ALA A 147 16.46 -6.45 8.88
N GLY A 148 16.83 -5.16 8.87
CA GLY A 148 15.85 -4.07 8.81
C GLY A 148 14.96 -4.08 7.56
N ARG A 149 15.46 -4.58 6.41
CA ARG A 149 14.66 -4.73 5.19
C ARG A 149 13.63 -5.86 5.33
N ILE A 150 14.03 -6.97 5.95
CA ILE A 150 13.14 -8.11 6.23
C ILE A 150 12.02 -7.67 7.19
N ILE A 151 12.38 -6.98 8.28
CA ILE A 151 11.43 -6.46 9.27
C ILE A 151 10.46 -5.47 8.62
N SER A 152 10.96 -4.54 7.81
CA SER A 152 10.11 -3.57 7.10
C SER A 152 9.11 -4.26 6.16
N ARG A 153 9.51 -5.34 5.47
CA ARG A 153 8.61 -6.13 4.61
C ARG A 153 7.58 -6.91 5.43
N ALA A 154 7.99 -7.49 6.56
CA ALA A 154 7.12 -8.31 7.40
C ALA A 154 6.11 -7.51 8.24
N ASP A 155 6.40 -6.23 8.50
CA ASP A 155 5.57 -5.37 9.34
C ASP A 155 4.97 -4.20 8.56
N ARG A 156 5.81 -3.23 8.15
CA ARG A 156 5.34 -1.97 7.54
C ARG A 156 4.66 -2.16 6.19
N ASP A 157 5.21 -3.00 5.32
CA ASP A 157 4.59 -3.28 4.02
C ASP A 157 3.26 -4.03 4.21
N VAL A 158 3.17 -4.91 5.21
CA VAL A 158 1.96 -5.69 5.53
C VAL A 158 0.87 -4.78 6.07
N GLU A 159 1.21 -3.84 6.95
CA GLU A 159 0.29 -2.82 7.46
C GLU A 159 -0.23 -1.91 6.33
N THR A 160 0.64 -1.54 5.39
CA THR A 160 0.26 -0.70 4.24
C THR A 160 -0.75 -1.38 3.29
N LEU A 161 -0.83 -2.73 3.31
CA LEU A 161 -1.82 -3.47 2.52
C LEU A 161 -3.23 -3.46 3.10
N GLU A 162 -3.37 -3.26 4.41
CA GLU A 162 -4.66 -3.28 5.11
C GLU A 162 -5.72 -2.38 4.44
N PRO A 163 -5.49 -1.06 4.31
CA PRO A 163 -6.52 -0.18 3.77
C PRO A 163 -6.88 -0.54 2.33
N VAL A 164 -5.92 -1.04 1.54
CA VAL A 164 -6.15 -1.39 0.13
C VAL A 164 -7.00 -2.65 -0.02
N LEU A 165 -6.76 -3.67 0.79
CA LEU A 165 -7.46 -4.95 0.67
C LEU A 165 -8.85 -4.94 1.30
N ILE A 166 -9.09 -4.06 2.28
CA ILE A 166 -10.24 -4.18 3.20
C ILE A 166 -11.15 -2.97 3.13
N GLN A 167 -10.59 -1.76 3.10
CA GLN A 167 -11.35 -0.52 2.99
C GLN A 167 -11.55 -0.13 1.52
N GLY A 168 -10.57 -0.43 0.66
CA GLY A 168 -10.59 -0.08 -0.76
C GLY A 168 -11.81 -0.61 -1.53
N PRO A 169 -12.17 -1.91 -1.47
CA PRO A 169 -13.31 -2.42 -2.22
C PRO A 169 -14.66 -1.80 -1.80
N PRO A 170 -15.01 -1.70 -0.49
CA PRO A 170 -16.19 -0.96 -0.05
C PRO A 170 -16.19 0.51 -0.48
N GLU A 171 -15.07 1.23 -0.33
CA GLU A 171 -14.96 2.64 -0.75
C GLU A 171 -15.21 2.80 -2.26
N LEU A 172 -14.61 1.94 -3.09
CA LEU A 172 -14.80 1.95 -4.54
C LEU A 172 -16.26 1.66 -4.91
N LEU A 173 -16.88 0.66 -4.26
CA LEU A 173 -18.29 0.34 -4.45
C LEU A 173 -19.17 1.52 -4.06
N SER A 174 -18.89 2.16 -2.93
CA SER A 174 -19.59 3.36 -2.45
C SER A 174 -19.54 4.47 -3.50
N ALA A 175 -18.36 4.74 -4.05
CA ALA A 175 -18.18 5.76 -5.08
C ALA A 175 -18.97 5.45 -6.35
N ILE A 176 -18.89 4.21 -6.86
CA ILE A 176 -19.62 3.79 -8.05
C ILE A 176 -21.13 3.88 -7.83
N LEU A 177 -21.63 3.40 -6.69
CA LEU A 177 -23.06 3.42 -6.38
C LEU A 177 -23.58 4.85 -6.20
N ARG A 178 -22.86 5.72 -5.48
CA ARG A 178 -23.26 7.13 -5.31
C ARG A 178 -23.30 7.86 -6.65
N CYS A 179 -22.25 7.73 -7.47
CA CYS A 179 -22.21 8.36 -8.78
C CYS A 179 -23.30 7.80 -9.71
N GLY A 180 -23.48 6.47 -9.74
CA GLY A 180 -24.47 5.81 -10.57
C GLY A 180 -25.91 6.16 -10.18
N LEU A 181 -26.24 6.03 -8.90
CA LEU A 181 -27.59 6.35 -8.39
C LEU A 181 -27.90 7.83 -8.53
N ALA A 182 -26.98 8.74 -8.19
CA ALA A 182 -27.19 10.18 -8.39
C ALA A 182 -27.42 10.52 -9.87
N SER A 183 -26.67 9.89 -10.79
CA SER A 183 -26.86 10.09 -12.23
C SER A 183 -28.26 9.66 -12.70
N VAL A 184 -28.68 8.46 -12.28
CA VAL A 184 -30.00 7.89 -12.64
C VAL A 184 -31.13 8.75 -12.08
N LEU A 185 -31.02 9.20 -10.82
CA LEU A 185 -32.03 10.04 -10.18
C LEU A 185 -32.11 11.44 -10.81
N LEU A 186 -30.97 12.05 -11.12
CA LEU A 186 -30.95 13.34 -11.83
C LEU A 186 -31.57 13.24 -13.23
N TRP A 187 -31.28 12.16 -13.96
CA TRP A 187 -31.90 11.89 -15.25
C TRP A 187 -33.42 11.75 -15.15
N HIS A 188 -33.91 11.05 -14.13
CA HIS A 188 -35.34 10.88 -13.89
C HIS A 188 -36.06 12.17 -13.47
N ILE A 189 -35.38 13.08 -12.76
CA ILE A 189 -35.96 14.38 -12.38
C ILE A 189 -36.03 15.29 -13.60
N TYR A 190 -34.88 15.58 -14.23
CA TYR A 190 -34.81 16.45 -15.40
C TYR A 190 -33.50 16.17 -16.17
N PRO A 191 -33.53 15.58 -17.38
CA PRO A 191 -32.33 15.16 -18.09
C PRO A 191 -31.24 16.25 -18.29
N PRO A 192 -31.57 17.54 -18.48
CA PRO A 192 -30.56 18.60 -18.54
C PRO A 192 -29.69 18.76 -17.29
N PHE A 193 -30.17 18.36 -16.10
CA PHE A 193 -29.35 18.32 -14.89
C PHE A 193 -28.19 17.33 -15.03
N PHE A 194 -28.47 16.13 -15.56
CA PHE A 194 -27.41 15.15 -15.81
C PHE A 194 -26.37 15.70 -16.80
N TRP A 195 -26.79 16.35 -17.88
CA TRP A 195 -25.86 16.92 -18.86
C TRP A 195 -25.03 18.08 -18.31
N CYS A 196 -25.62 18.95 -17.48
CA CYS A 196 -24.89 20.01 -16.79
C CYS A 196 -23.77 19.42 -15.92
N LEU A 197 -24.09 18.38 -15.15
CA LEU A 197 -23.12 17.67 -14.33
C LEU A 197 -22.08 16.91 -15.16
N PHE A 198 -22.50 16.22 -16.22
CA PHE A 198 -21.61 15.49 -17.12
C PHE A 198 -20.61 16.44 -17.82
N ALA A 199 -21.02 17.66 -18.16
CA ALA A 199 -20.13 18.67 -18.74
C ALA A 199 -18.99 19.10 -17.79
N THR A 200 -19.17 18.97 -16.47
CA THR A 200 -18.13 19.27 -15.48
C THR A 200 -17.08 18.16 -15.36
N LEU A 201 -17.42 16.92 -15.73
CA LEU A 201 -16.54 15.76 -15.58
C LEU A 201 -15.25 15.85 -16.42
N PRO A 202 -15.28 16.15 -17.74
CA PRO A 202 -14.05 16.29 -18.52
C PRO A 202 -13.10 17.35 -17.97
N ILE A 203 -13.65 18.46 -17.47
CA ILE A 203 -12.88 19.55 -16.85
C ILE A 203 -12.23 19.05 -15.55
N LEU A 204 -13.00 18.37 -14.70
CA LEU A 204 -12.49 17.79 -13.47
C LEU A 204 -11.40 16.75 -13.74
N PHE A 205 -11.64 15.76 -14.60
CA PHE A 205 -10.67 14.71 -14.91
C PHE A 205 -9.41 15.26 -15.59
N GLY A 206 -9.56 16.16 -16.56
CA GLY A 206 -8.44 16.82 -17.22
C GLY A 206 -7.57 17.58 -16.24
N MET A 207 -8.18 18.36 -15.35
CA MET A 207 -7.44 19.13 -14.37
C MET A 207 -6.80 18.25 -13.28
N THR A 208 -7.50 17.23 -12.78
CA THR A 208 -6.94 16.23 -11.86
C THR A 208 -5.72 15.54 -12.47
N ALA A 209 -5.75 15.17 -13.76
CA ALA A 209 -4.61 14.56 -14.43
C ALA A 209 -3.39 15.51 -14.52
N ILE A 210 -3.63 16.78 -14.85
CA ILE A 210 -2.58 17.82 -14.91
C ILE A 210 -1.97 18.04 -13.52
N PHE A 211 -2.81 18.21 -12.49
CA PHE A 211 -2.36 18.39 -11.11
C PHE A 211 -1.62 17.17 -10.59
N LYS A 212 -2.11 15.96 -10.84
CA LYS A 212 -1.44 14.72 -10.44
C LYS A 212 -0.03 14.65 -11.01
N LYS A 213 0.15 14.91 -12.31
CA LYS A 213 1.47 14.89 -12.96
C LYS A 213 2.42 15.94 -12.37
N SER A 214 1.92 17.14 -12.07
CA SER A 214 2.71 18.20 -11.43
C SER A 214 3.06 17.83 -9.97
N SER A 215 2.06 17.38 -9.20
CA SER A 215 2.15 17.01 -7.79
C SER A 215 3.19 15.92 -7.57
N GLN A 216 3.12 14.83 -8.36
CA GLN A 216 4.07 13.71 -8.28
C GLN A 216 5.53 14.17 -8.47
N LYS A 217 5.80 15.09 -9.40
CA LYS A 217 7.15 15.64 -9.62
C LYS A 217 7.65 16.43 -8.42
N HIS A 218 6.81 17.28 -7.83
CA HIS A 218 7.20 18.11 -6.67
C HIS A 218 7.37 17.27 -5.40
N TRP A 219 6.45 16.34 -5.13
CA TRP A 219 6.56 15.44 -3.99
C TRP A 219 7.75 14.49 -4.11
N GLY A 220 8.14 14.10 -5.33
CA GLY A 220 9.41 13.40 -5.58
C GLY A 220 10.62 14.21 -5.11
N ARG A 221 10.70 15.49 -5.46
CA ARG A 221 11.78 16.39 -5.00
C ARG A 221 11.76 16.60 -3.49
N VAL A 222 10.58 16.79 -2.89
CA VAL A 222 10.43 16.89 -1.42
C VAL A 222 10.93 15.62 -0.73
N ALA A 223 10.63 14.44 -1.27
CA ALA A 223 11.12 13.17 -0.74
C ALA A 223 12.64 13.03 -0.86
N GLU A 224 13.24 13.51 -1.96
CA GLU A 224 14.69 13.54 -2.14
C GLU A 224 15.39 14.42 -1.10
N GLU A 225 14.95 15.67 -0.94
CA GLU A 225 15.53 16.57 0.08
C GLU A 225 15.31 16.02 1.51
N ARG A 226 14.16 15.38 1.75
CA ARG A 226 13.91 14.67 3.02
C ARG A 226 14.93 13.56 3.27
N SER A 227 15.23 12.78 2.25
CA SER A 227 16.23 11.72 2.32
C SER A 227 17.63 12.27 2.63
N ARG A 228 17.99 13.44 2.07
CA ARG A 228 19.31 14.06 2.30
C ARG A 228 19.51 14.48 3.75
N PHE A 229 18.59 15.24 4.35
CA PHE A 229 18.74 15.63 5.76
C PHE A 229 18.65 14.42 6.70
N THR A 230 17.82 13.42 6.36
CA THR A 230 17.72 12.18 7.14
C THR A 230 19.01 11.37 7.08
N ALA A 231 19.63 11.25 5.90
CA ALA A 231 20.91 10.58 5.74
C ALA A 231 22.02 11.29 6.53
N HIS A 232 22.06 12.62 6.50
CA HIS A 232 23.00 13.40 7.29
C HIS A 232 22.79 13.22 8.81
N LEU A 233 21.54 13.08 9.26
CA LEU A 233 21.23 12.75 10.65
C LEU A 233 21.76 11.36 11.04
N VAL A 234 21.54 10.35 10.19
CA VAL A 234 22.07 8.98 10.43
C VAL A 234 23.60 8.98 10.47
N GLU A 235 24.25 9.71 9.56
CA GLU A 235 25.71 9.90 9.54
C GLU A 235 26.20 10.60 10.81
N THR A 236 25.50 11.65 11.25
CA THR A 236 25.81 12.38 12.49
C THR A 236 25.73 11.48 13.72
N VAL A 237 24.70 10.64 13.82
CA VAL A 237 24.53 9.70 14.95
C VAL A 237 25.62 8.63 14.94
N ASN A 238 25.92 8.03 13.79
CA ASN A 238 26.99 7.04 13.68
C ASN A 238 28.39 7.64 13.92
N GLY A 239 28.58 8.91 13.54
CA GLY A 239 29.82 9.66 13.67
C GLY A 239 29.92 10.49 14.96
N ALA A 240 28.97 10.38 15.89
CA ALA A 240 28.86 11.30 17.03
C ALA A 240 30.15 11.40 17.85
N LYS A 241 30.84 10.27 18.08
CA LYS A 241 32.13 10.24 18.78
C LYS A 241 33.21 11.05 18.06
N ILE A 242 33.30 10.94 16.75
CA ILE A 242 34.30 11.65 15.93
C ILE A 242 33.97 13.14 15.88
N ILE A 243 32.70 13.49 15.70
CA ILE A 243 32.24 14.89 15.68
C ILE A 243 32.56 15.58 17.01
N GLN A 244 32.35 14.91 18.15
CA GLN A 244 32.70 15.42 19.46
C GLN A 244 34.22 15.54 19.66
N GLN A 245 34.99 14.52 19.29
CA GLN A 245 36.45 14.53 19.41
C GLN A 245 37.10 15.64 18.59
N LEU A 246 36.55 15.97 17.41
CA LEU A 246 37.04 17.03 16.53
C LEU A 246 36.42 18.40 16.82
N ASN A 247 35.55 18.51 17.83
CA ASN A 247 34.77 19.71 18.16
C ASN A 247 34.06 20.33 16.95
N TYR A 248 33.53 19.49 16.05
CA TYR A 248 32.96 19.88 14.75
C TYR A 248 31.44 20.10 14.79
N THR A 249 30.87 20.26 15.98
CA THR A 249 29.42 20.31 16.24
C THR A 249 28.74 21.50 15.55
N GLN A 250 29.34 22.68 15.59
CA GLN A 250 28.78 23.90 15.00
C GLN A 250 28.70 23.79 13.47
N THR A 251 29.77 23.31 12.83
CA THR A 251 29.81 23.12 11.37
C THR A 251 28.79 22.08 10.91
N ASN A 252 28.67 20.98 11.67
CA ASN A 252 27.68 19.95 11.39
C ASN A 252 26.24 20.48 11.55
N GLN A 253 25.98 21.30 12.57
CA GLN A 253 24.69 21.96 12.77
C GLN A 253 24.34 22.91 11.61
N SER A 254 25.28 23.74 11.17
CA SER A 254 25.08 24.64 10.03
C SER A 254 24.75 23.87 8.74
N ARG A 255 25.45 22.76 8.48
CA ARG A 255 25.16 21.88 7.34
C ARG A 255 23.77 21.27 7.43
N TYR A 256 23.35 20.82 8.61
CA TYR A 256 21.99 20.31 8.81
C TYR A 256 20.92 21.39 8.60
N GLN A 257 21.17 22.62 9.03
CA GLN A 257 20.26 23.76 8.80
C GLN A 257 20.11 24.10 7.31
N GLU A 258 21.19 24.00 6.53
CA GLU A 258 21.15 24.21 5.08
C GLU A 258 20.26 23.15 4.39
N LEU A 259 20.45 21.87 4.75
CA LEU A 259 19.62 20.77 4.23
C LEU A 259 18.13 20.94 4.61
N LEU A 260 17.86 21.42 5.82
CA LEU A 260 16.48 21.75 6.22
C LEU A 260 15.92 22.93 5.45
N LYS A 261 16.74 23.93 5.11
CA LYS A 261 16.32 25.07 4.29
C LYS A 261 15.94 24.64 2.87
N ASP A 262 16.72 23.74 2.27
CA ASP A 262 16.41 23.17 0.95
C ASP A 262 15.12 22.35 0.94
N PHE A 263 14.92 21.55 2.00
CA PHE A 263 13.68 20.82 2.23
C PHE A 263 12.48 21.77 2.40
N ASN A 264 12.60 22.79 3.25
CA ASN A 264 11.56 23.78 3.49
C ASN A 264 11.20 24.54 2.21
N ASN A 265 12.19 24.99 1.44
CA ASN A 265 11.99 25.66 0.17
C ASN A 265 11.26 24.76 -0.84
N SER A 266 11.65 23.48 -0.90
CA SER A 266 11.02 22.50 -1.79
C SER A 266 9.56 22.23 -1.40
N ILE A 267 9.26 22.14 -0.10
CA ILE A 267 7.88 22.00 0.40
C ILE A 267 7.06 23.23 0.09
N ILE A 268 7.56 24.43 0.39
CA ILE A 268 6.82 25.68 0.18
C ILE A 268 6.52 25.87 -1.31
N TYR A 269 7.52 25.65 -2.18
CA TYR A 269 7.36 25.75 -3.62
C TYR A 269 6.38 24.70 -4.17
N GLY A 270 6.51 23.44 -3.74
CA GLY A 270 5.62 22.35 -4.14
C GLY A 270 4.18 22.57 -3.68
N SER A 271 4.01 23.01 -2.43
CA SER A 271 2.71 23.35 -1.85
C SER A 271 2.07 24.52 -2.59
N LYS A 272 2.78 25.64 -2.79
CA LYS A 272 2.25 26.80 -3.54
C LYS A 272 1.73 26.43 -4.94
N ARG A 273 2.36 25.44 -5.58
CA ARG A 273 1.98 24.97 -6.93
C ARG A 273 0.83 23.96 -6.93
N THR A 274 0.62 23.23 -5.84
CA THR A 274 -0.38 22.16 -5.75
C THR A 274 -1.63 22.61 -4.98
N SER A 275 -1.51 23.59 -4.09
CA SER A 275 -2.61 24.12 -3.25
C SER A 275 -3.74 24.78 -4.04
N TRP A 276 -3.54 25.06 -5.33
CA TRP A 276 -4.61 25.56 -6.21
C TRP A 276 -5.64 24.49 -6.60
N PHE A 277 -5.35 23.21 -6.39
CA PHE A 277 -6.28 22.12 -6.73
C PHE A 277 -7.60 22.20 -5.95
N ALA A 278 -7.54 22.32 -4.62
CA ALA A 278 -8.75 22.39 -3.79
C ALA A 278 -9.63 23.62 -4.13
N PRO A 279 -9.09 24.85 -4.20
CA PRO A 279 -9.84 26.02 -4.67
C PRO A 279 -10.42 25.85 -6.08
N PHE A 280 -9.70 25.22 -7.01
CA PHE A 280 -10.20 24.95 -8.36
C PHE A 280 -11.39 23.99 -8.34
N THR A 281 -11.31 22.89 -7.59
CA THR A 281 -12.44 21.94 -7.46
C THR A 281 -13.64 22.60 -6.79
N GLY A 282 -13.41 23.49 -5.81
CA GLY A 282 -14.45 24.30 -5.19
C GLY A 282 -15.10 25.26 -6.19
N LEU A 283 -14.31 25.98 -6.99
CA LEU A 283 -14.81 26.87 -8.04
C LEU A 283 -15.63 26.10 -9.08
N LEU A 284 -15.18 24.92 -9.51
CA LEU A 284 -15.92 24.07 -10.44
C LEU A 284 -17.24 23.60 -9.84
N SER A 285 -17.26 23.20 -8.56
CA SER A 285 -18.47 22.83 -7.82
C SER A 285 -19.46 24.01 -7.71
N THR A 286 -18.96 25.22 -7.44
CA THR A 286 -19.77 26.45 -7.39
C THR A 286 -20.35 26.79 -8.77
N LEU A 287 -19.55 26.68 -9.84
CA LEU A 287 -20.02 26.90 -11.21
C LEU A 287 -21.06 25.86 -11.63
N ALA A 288 -20.85 24.59 -11.25
CA ALA A 288 -21.82 23.52 -11.46
C ALA A 288 -23.14 23.85 -10.74
N THR A 289 -23.06 24.23 -9.46
CA THR A 289 -24.23 24.62 -8.66
C THR A 289 -24.95 25.83 -9.25
N ALA A 290 -24.21 26.84 -9.73
CA ALA A 290 -24.80 28.00 -10.39
C ALA A 290 -25.49 27.62 -11.71
N GLY A 291 -24.87 26.78 -12.54
CA GLY A 291 -25.48 26.24 -13.75
C GLY A 291 -26.75 25.45 -13.44
N PHE A 292 -26.73 24.64 -12.39
CA PHE A 292 -27.90 23.94 -11.86
C PHE A 292 -29.01 24.88 -11.42
N ILE A 293 -28.69 25.96 -10.71
CA ILE A 293 -29.66 26.97 -10.29
C ILE A 293 -30.30 27.63 -11.50
N VAL A 294 -29.52 27.99 -12.53
CA VAL A 294 -30.05 28.62 -13.75
C VAL A 294 -30.97 27.65 -14.49
N ILE A 295 -30.50 26.43 -14.79
CA ILE A 295 -31.29 25.42 -15.51
C ILE A 295 -32.55 25.04 -14.72
N GLY A 296 -32.42 24.88 -13.40
CA GLY A 296 -33.52 24.52 -12.54
C GLY A 296 -34.52 25.64 -12.33
N SER A 297 -34.09 26.91 -12.33
CA SER A 297 -34.99 28.06 -12.32
C SER A 297 -35.88 28.10 -13.56
N TYR A 298 -35.31 27.86 -14.75
CA TYR A 298 -36.09 27.76 -15.99
C TYR A 298 -37.04 26.57 -15.99
N ALA A 299 -36.57 25.40 -15.55
CA ALA A 299 -37.41 24.21 -15.46
C ALA A 299 -38.55 24.38 -14.43
N TYR A 300 -38.31 25.13 -13.35
CA TYR A 300 -39.34 25.48 -12.37
C TYR A 300 -40.34 26.50 -12.91
N SER A 301 -39.89 27.52 -13.66
CA SER A 301 -40.81 28.50 -14.27
C SER A 301 -41.71 27.89 -15.35
N ASP A 302 -41.24 26.84 -16.02
CA ASP A 302 -42.00 26.09 -17.03
C ASP A 302 -42.85 24.96 -16.40
N ASP A 303 -42.99 24.93 -15.07
CA ASP A 303 -43.72 23.90 -14.30
C ASP A 303 -43.26 22.45 -14.58
N MET A 304 -42.03 22.27 -15.09
CA MET A 304 -41.47 20.94 -15.39
C MET A 304 -40.98 20.21 -14.14
N ILE A 305 -40.59 20.96 -13.10
CA ILE A 305 -40.11 20.41 -11.83
C ILE A 305 -40.73 21.16 -10.64
N SER A 306 -40.90 20.45 -9.52
CA SER A 306 -41.28 21.06 -8.24
C SER A 306 -40.09 21.74 -7.55
N ILE A 307 -40.38 22.65 -6.61
CA ILE A 307 -39.33 23.27 -5.79
C ILE A 307 -38.58 22.25 -4.93
N GLY A 308 -39.26 21.17 -4.50
CA GLY A 308 -38.65 20.05 -3.82
C GLY A 308 -37.72 19.23 -4.72
N GLN A 309 -38.12 18.95 -5.97
CA GLN A 309 -37.26 18.29 -6.96
C GLN A 309 -36.02 19.13 -7.28
N PHE A 310 -36.18 20.45 -7.39
CA PHE A 310 -35.06 21.37 -7.54
C PHE A 310 -34.09 21.28 -6.36
N ALA A 311 -34.57 21.36 -5.12
CA ALA A 311 -33.72 21.25 -3.93
C ALA A 311 -33.04 19.87 -3.80
N GLU A 312 -33.78 18.78 -4.05
CA GLU A 312 -33.25 17.41 -4.05
C GLU A 312 -32.11 17.24 -5.06
N SER A 313 -32.25 17.83 -6.26
CA SER A 313 -31.22 17.76 -7.30
C SER A 313 -29.88 18.38 -6.88
N ILE A 314 -29.91 19.48 -6.12
CA ILE A 314 -28.69 20.13 -5.59
C ILE A 314 -27.93 19.18 -4.66
N PHE A 315 -28.63 18.42 -3.81
CA PHE A 315 -27.96 17.42 -2.97
C PHE A 315 -27.37 16.27 -3.79
N TYR A 316 -28.04 15.83 -4.86
CA TYR A 316 -27.51 14.78 -5.74
C TYR A 316 -26.24 15.21 -6.47
N VAL A 317 -26.10 16.49 -6.82
CA VAL A 317 -24.84 17.04 -7.35
C VAL A 317 -23.69 16.86 -6.35
N PHE A 318 -23.90 17.22 -5.09
CA PHE A 318 -22.87 17.04 -4.05
C PHE A 318 -22.54 15.57 -3.81
N LEU A 319 -23.53 14.68 -3.83
CA LEU A 319 -23.34 13.23 -3.69
C LEU A 319 -22.57 12.61 -4.86
N PHE A 320 -22.70 13.19 -6.06
CA PHE A 320 -21.98 12.75 -7.24
C PHE A 320 -20.53 13.27 -7.26
N LEU A 321 -20.31 14.53 -6.88
CA LEU A 321 -18.98 15.16 -6.94
C LEU A 321 -18.04 14.71 -5.81
N ALA A 322 -18.55 14.45 -4.61
CA ALA A 322 -17.71 14.10 -3.46
C ALA A 322 -16.86 12.82 -3.67
N PRO A 323 -17.42 11.69 -4.15
CA PRO A 323 -16.62 10.48 -4.35
C PRO A 323 -15.53 10.62 -5.41
N LEU A 324 -15.71 11.51 -6.40
CA LEU A 324 -14.67 11.73 -7.42
C LEU A 324 -13.37 12.27 -6.83
N GLN A 325 -13.45 13.03 -5.74
CA GLN A 325 -12.28 13.48 -4.98
C GLN A 325 -11.66 12.32 -4.21
N GLU A 326 -12.47 11.55 -3.49
CA GLU A 326 -12.06 10.36 -2.71
C GLU A 326 -11.36 9.30 -3.59
N LEU A 327 -11.79 9.14 -4.85
CA LEU A 327 -11.18 8.20 -5.80
C LEU A 327 -9.70 8.51 -6.05
N THR A 328 -9.28 9.77 -6.04
CA THR A 328 -7.87 10.14 -6.28
C THR A 328 -6.99 9.58 -5.16
N ASP A 329 -7.40 9.79 -3.91
CA ASP A 329 -6.69 9.28 -2.72
C ASP A 329 -6.73 7.74 -2.67
N LEU A 330 -7.85 7.14 -3.10
CA LEU A 330 -7.97 5.69 -3.23
C LEU A 330 -6.97 5.13 -4.26
N PHE A 331 -6.80 5.77 -5.41
CA PHE A 331 -5.82 5.35 -6.43
C PHE A 331 -4.38 5.43 -5.92
N GLU A 332 -4.04 6.46 -5.15
CA GLU A 332 -2.71 6.58 -4.54
C GLU A 332 -2.46 5.50 -3.49
N ARG A 333 -3.44 5.26 -2.60
CA ARG A 333 -3.39 4.15 -1.64
C ARG A 333 -3.24 2.81 -2.35
N TYR A 334 -3.99 2.58 -3.42
CA TYR A 334 -3.91 1.35 -4.21
C TYR A 334 -2.55 1.16 -4.87
N ALA A 335 -1.97 2.21 -5.46
CA ALA A 335 -0.64 2.15 -6.07
C ALA A 335 0.45 1.81 -5.03
N ASN A 336 0.40 2.46 -3.87
CA ASN A 336 1.33 2.18 -2.77
C ASN A 336 1.15 0.75 -2.24
N GLY A 337 -0.09 0.30 -2.02
CA GLY A 337 -0.37 -1.06 -1.59
C GLY A 337 0.07 -2.10 -2.61
N ALA A 338 -0.08 -1.85 -3.92
CA ALA A 338 0.39 -2.76 -4.96
C ALA A 338 1.91 -2.94 -4.92
N ALA A 339 2.68 -1.86 -4.72
CA ALA A 339 4.13 -1.96 -4.56
C ALA A 339 4.53 -2.73 -3.29
N CYS A 340 3.83 -2.51 -2.17
CA CYS A 340 4.03 -3.27 -0.93
C CYS A 340 3.70 -4.76 -1.11
N ALA A 341 2.57 -5.08 -1.77
CA ALA A 341 2.18 -6.44 -2.11
C ALA A 341 3.29 -7.13 -2.90
N GLN A 342 3.85 -6.44 -3.89
CA GLN A 342 4.90 -7.00 -4.72
C GLN A 342 6.15 -7.35 -3.90
N ARG A 343 6.59 -6.48 -3.01
CA ARG A 343 7.75 -6.76 -2.12
C ARG A 343 7.49 -7.92 -1.18
N ILE A 344 6.27 -8.05 -0.66
CA ILE A 344 5.85 -9.15 0.21
C ILE A 344 5.82 -10.48 -0.56
N PHE A 345 5.18 -10.50 -1.74
CA PHE A 345 5.10 -11.72 -2.53
C PHE A 345 6.46 -12.14 -3.05
N LEU A 346 7.30 -11.20 -3.43
CA LEU A 346 8.65 -11.50 -3.84
C LEU A 346 9.48 -12.11 -2.68
N LEU A 347 9.25 -11.65 -1.44
CA LEU A 347 9.81 -12.31 -0.26
C LEU A 347 9.26 -13.74 -0.10
N LEU A 348 7.94 -13.94 -0.19
CA LEU A 348 7.30 -15.26 -0.08
C LEU A 348 7.65 -16.23 -1.22
N ASP A 349 7.97 -15.70 -2.41
CA ASP A 349 8.39 -16.46 -3.58
C ASP A 349 9.89 -16.79 -3.52
N THR A 350 10.64 -16.24 -2.55
CA THR A 350 12.06 -16.53 -2.39
C THR A 350 12.23 -17.98 -1.97
N GLN A 351 12.82 -18.80 -2.83
CA GLN A 351 13.06 -20.20 -2.51
C GLN A 351 14.31 -20.36 -1.65
N SER A 352 14.25 -21.23 -0.63
CA SER A 352 15.46 -21.67 0.07
C SER A 352 16.38 -22.38 -0.93
N THR A 353 17.65 -22.03 -0.92
CA THR A 353 18.67 -22.69 -1.76
C THR A 353 19.05 -24.07 -1.25
N ILE A 354 18.78 -24.35 0.03
CA ILE A 354 19.02 -25.63 0.67
C ILE A 354 17.64 -26.24 0.97
N LEU A 355 17.33 -27.35 0.31
CA LEU A 355 16.06 -28.05 0.43
C LEU A 355 16.30 -29.45 0.98
N GLU A 356 15.43 -29.92 1.88
CA GLU A 356 15.44 -31.31 2.28
C GLU A 356 15.02 -32.21 1.12
N GLN A 357 15.71 -33.34 0.96
CA GLN A 357 15.32 -34.33 -0.04
C GLN A 357 14.07 -35.09 0.44
N PRO A 358 13.14 -35.46 -0.48
CA PRO A 358 11.91 -36.16 -0.12
C PRO A 358 12.12 -37.48 0.64
N ASN A 359 13.27 -38.13 0.43
CA ASN A 359 13.67 -39.38 1.06
C ASN A 359 14.87 -39.19 2.00
N ALA A 360 14.91 -38.09 2.76
CA ALA A 360 15.99 -37.83 3.70
C ALA A 360 16.13 -38.98 4.71
N ALA A 361 17.35 -39.49 4.86
CA ALA A 361 17.64 -40.57 5.80
C ALA A 361 17.52 -40.06 7.24
N LYS A 362 16.79 -40.79 8.09
CA LYS A 362 16.81 -40.53 9.54
C LYS A 362 18.11 -41.08 10.12
N LEU A 363 18.87 -40.21 10.78
CA LEU A 363 20.12 -40.58 11.43
C LEU A 363 19.82 -41.05 12.86
N GLU A 364 20.00 -42.34 13.13
CA GLU A 364 19.75 -42.93 14.47
C GLU A 364 21.00 -42.93 15.35
N GLN A 365 22.16 -43.26 14.78
CA GLN A 365 23.46 -43.27 15.46
C GLN A 365 24.55 -42.72 14.54
N LEU A 366 25.35 -41.80 15.09
CA LEU A 366 26.47 -41.16 14.41
C LEU A 366 27.73 -41.42 15.23
N ASN A 367 28.80 -41.88 14.56
CA ASN A 367 30.10 -42.09 15.19
C ASN A 367 30.93 -40.78 15.20
N GLY A 368 30.62 -39.85 14.29
CA GLY A 368 31.24 -38.53 14.23
C GLY A 368 32.49 -38.46 13.35
N HIS A 369 32.66 -39.41 12.42
CA HIS A 369 33.68 -39.33 11.37
C HIS A 369 33.26 -38.26 10.35
N ILE A 370 34.15 -37.35 9.97
CA ILE A 370 33.83 -36.25 9.04
C ILE A 370 34.79 -36.29 7.85
N ARG A 371 34.26 -36.21 6.62
CA ARG A 371 35.07 -36.17 5.40
C ARG A 371 34.64 -35.05 4.46
N PHE A 372 35.55 -34.14 4.14
CA PHE A 372 35.46 -33.20 3.03
C PHE A 372 36.19 -33.78 1.82
N GLN A 373 35.51 -33.91 0.69
CA GLN A 373 36.07 -34.50 -0.53
C GLN A 373 35.98 -33.51 -1.70
N SER A 374 37.14 -33.03 -2.16
CA SER A 374 37.31 -32.10 -3.28
C SER A 374 36.35 -30.91 -3.25
N VAL A 375 36.20 -30.30 -2.07
CA VAL A 375 35.22 -29.24 -1.85
C VAL A 375 35.69 -27.92 -2.47
N ASN A 376 34.89 -27.40 -3.39
CA ASN A 376 35.01 -26.04 -3.93
C ASN A 376 33.87 -25.19 -3.39
N PHE A 377 34.20 -24.09 -2.72
CA PHE A 377 33.20 -23.20 -2.16
C PHE A 377 33.49 -21.71 -2.35
N ALA A 378 32.44 -20.95 -2.65
CA ALA A 378 32.48 -19.50 -2.75
C ALA A 378 31.15 -18.86 -2.28
N TYR A 379 31.19 -17.85 -1.40
CA TYR A 379 29.97 -17.08 -1.08
C TYR A 379 29.51 -16.18 -2.25
N THR A 380 30.45 -15.81 -3.10
CA THR A 380 30.27 -14.94 -4.28
C THR A 380 31.15 -15.48 -5.43
N GLN A 381 31.51 -14.65 -6.41
CA GLN A 381 32.37 -15.04 -7.54
C GLN A 381 33.80 -15.42 -7.11
N LYS A 382 34.29 -14.95 -5.94
CA LYS A 382 35.65 -15.28 -5.46
C LYS A 382 35.64 -16.58 -4.66
N PRO A 383 36.40 -17.61 -5.08
CA PRO A 383 36.52 -18.86 -4.34
C PRO A 383 37.18 -18.66 -2.99
N VAL A 384 36.63 -19.31 -1.96
CA VAL A 384 37.14 -19.32 -0.58
C VAL A 384 37.84 -20.64 -0.28
N LEU A 385 37.26 -21.76 -0.72
CA LEU A 385 37.87 -23.09 -0.67
C LEU A 385 38.03 -23.62 -2.09
N GLN A 386 39.21 -24.17 -2.39
CA GLN A 386 39.54 -24.76 -3.69
C GLN A 386 40.15 -26.15 -3.47
N ASN A 387 39.50 -27.17 -4.03
CA ASN A 387 39.86 -28.58 -3.92
C ASN A 387 40.20 -28.99 -2.47
N PHE A 388 39.36 -28.58 -1.52
CA PHE A 388 39.61 -28.79 -0.11
C PHE A 388 39.29 -30.24 0.28
N ASN A 389 40.27 -30.92 0.89
CA ASN A 389 40.16 -32.28 1.38
C ASN A 389 40.58 -32.32 2.85
N LEU A 390 39.74 -32.89 3.71
CA LEU A 390 40.00 -33.04 5.14
C LEU A 390 39.24 -34.26 5.65
N GLU A 391 39.89 -35.08 6.47
CA GLU A 391 39.29 -36.22 7.15
C GLU A 391 39.53 -36.09 8.65
N ILE A 392 38.49 -36.32 9.44
CA ILE A 392 38.48 -36.18 10.90
C ILE A 392 37.91 -37.47 11.48
N GLU A 393 38.71 -38.16 12.29
CA GLU A 393 38.30 -39.40 12.93
C GLU A 393 37.34 -39.14 14.11
N ALA A 394 36.51 -40.14 14.42
CA ALA A 394 35.59 -40.07 15.55
C ALA A 394 36.35 -39.80 16.87
N GLY A 395 35.93 -38.76 17.59
CA GLY A 395 36.55 -38.33 18.86
C GLY A 395 37.85 -37.53 18.70
N GLN A 396 38.31 -37.26 17.47
CA GLN A 396 39.50 -36.46 17.22
C GLN A 396 39.24 -34.97 17.45
N ILE A 397 40.16 -34.29 18.15
CA ILE A 397 40.13 -32.84 18.33
C ILE A 397 41.10 -32.21 17.31
N ILE A 398 40.58 -31.35 16.43
CA ILE A 398 41.37 -30.64 15.42
C ILE A 398 41.28 -29.13 15.65
N ALA A 399 42.43 -28.45 15.55
CA ALA A 399 42.51 -27.01 15.54
C ALA A 399 42.79 -26.49 14.11
N ILE A 400 41.94 -25.58 13.61
CA ILE A 400 42.14 -24.91 12.32
C ILE A 400 42.73 -23.51 12.58
N VAL A 401 43.98 -23.31 12.19
CA VAL A 401 44.74 -22.06 12.40
C VAL A 401 45.18 -21.44 11.07
N GLY A 402 45.30 -20.11 11.05
CA GLY A 402 45.73 -19.34 9.88
C GLY A 402 45.27 -17.88 9.93
N PRO A 403 45.70 -17.02 8.99
CA PRO A 403 45.35 -15.59 9.00
C PRO A 403 43.85 -15.35 8.80
N THR A 404 43.33 -14.21 9.26
CA THR A 404 41.92 -13.81 9.06
C THR A 404 41.55 -13.85 7.57
N GLY A 405 40.35 -14.32 7.25
CA GLY A 405 39.85 -14.39 5.86
C GLY A 405 40.21 -15.64 5.05
N HIS A 406 41.00 -16.58 5.57
CA HIS A 406 41.41 -17.81 4.87
C HIS A 406 40.40 -18.98 4.94
N GLY A 407 39.10 -18.70 5.08
CA GLY A 407 38.05 -19.73 5.00
C GLY A 407 37.87 -20.65 6.23
N LYS A 408 38.56 -20.40 7.35
CA LYS A 408 38.42 -21.21 8.58
C LYS A 408 36.96 -21.32 9.08
N SER A 409 36.29 -20.18 9.23
CA SER A 409 34.86 -20.15 9.60
C SER A 409 33.96 -20.78 8.54
N THR A 410 34.37 -20.72 7.27
CA THR A 410 33.64 -21.30 6.15
C THR A 410 33.61 -22.83 6.22
N VAL A 411 34.71 -23.48 6.62
CA VAL A 411 34.75 -24.93 6.85
C VAL A 411 33.70 -25.35 7.87
N VAL A 412 33.61 -24.61 8.98
CA VAL A 412 32.61 -24.87 10.04
C VAL A 412 31.18 -24.66 9.51
N GLN A 413 30.93 -23.57 8.78
CA GLN A 413 29.60 -23.28 8.23
C GLN A 413 29.14 -24.31 7.18
N LEU A 414 30.07 -24.87 6.40
CA LEU A 414 29.79 -25.95 5.47
C LEU A 414 29.48 -27.26 6.19
N LEU A 415 30.24 -27.58 7.25
CA LEU A 415 29.99 -28.75 8.10
C LEU A 415 28.59 -28.72 8.74
N THR A 416 28.15 -27.54 9.20
CA THR A 416 26.82 -27.34 9.79
C THR A 416 25.72 -27.15 8.75
N ARG A 417 26.01 -27.37 7.45
CA ARG A 417 25.10 -27.21 6.31
C ARG A 417 24.39 -25.85 6.27
N PHE A 418 25.02 -24.80 6.76
CA PHE A 418 24.53 -23.44 6.55
C PHE A 418 24.69 -23.01 5.09
N TYR A 419 25.67 -23.60 4.41
CA TYR A 419 25.94 -23.45 2.99
C TYR A 419 26.16 -24.82 2.37
N GLU A 420 25.86 -24.95 1.07
CA GLU A 420 26.23 -26.11 0.28
C GLU A 420 27.43 -25.77 -0.63
N PRO A 421 28.37 -26.70 -0.78
CA PRO A 421 29.51 -26.51 -1.69
C PRO A 421 29.05 -26.50 -3.15
N GLN A 422 29.69 -25.69 -4.00
CA GLN A 422 29.40 -25.69 -5.43
C GLN A 422 29.86 -26.99 -6.12
N GLN A 423 30.94 -27.60 -5.63
CA GLN A 423 31.44 -28.90 -6.09
C GLN A 423 32.06 -29.67 -4.92
N GLY A 424 32.10 -31.00 -5.03
CA GLY A 424 32.59 -31.90 -3.99
C GLY A 424 31.49 -32.34 -3.02
N GLY A 425 31.89 -33.13 -2.03
CA GLY A 425 30.98 -33.74 -1.04
C GLY A 425 31.45 -33.50 0.39
N ILE A 426 30.50 -33.41 1.32
CA ILE A 426 30.79 -33.39 2.76
C ILE A 426 30.01 -34.54 3.38
N PHE A 427 30.70 -35.41 4.08
CA PHE A 427 30.14 -36.63 4.64
C PHE A 427 30.29 -36.61 6.16
N LEU A 428 29.23 -37.04 6.84
CA LEU A 428 29.24 -37.41 8.24
C LEU A 428 29.02 -38.92 8.33
N ASP A 429 30.03 -39.64 8.79
CA ASP A 429 30.21 -41.07 8.66
C ASP A 429 30.08 -41.52 7.19
N ARG A 430 29.00 -42.26 6.88
CA ARG A 430 28.68 -42.73 5.51
C ARG A 430 27.64 -41.87 4.81
N TYR A 431 27.09 -40.86 5.47
CA TYR A 431 25.95 -40.09 4.96
C TYR A 431 26.43 -38.74 4.40
N PRO A 432 26.03 -38.38 3.16
CA PRO A 432 26.25 -37.03 2.67
C PRO A 432 25.41 -36.05 3.51
N ILE A 433 25.99 -34.89 3.80
CA ILE A 433 25.31 -33.83 4.52
C ILE A 433 24.29 -33.10 3.62
N GLN A 434 24.55 -33.07 2.30
CA GLN A 434 23.61 -32.58 1.28
C GLN A 434 22.43 -33.54 1.11
#